data_AF-A0A8J9YVV2-F1
#
_entry.id   AF-A0A8J9YVV2-F1
#
_cell.length_a   1.000
_cell.length_b   1.000
_cell.length_c   1.000
_cell.angle_alpha   90.00
_cell.angle_beta   90.00
_cell.angle_gamma   90.00
#
_symmetry.space_group_name_H-M   'P 1'
#
loop_
_entity.id
_entity.type
_entity.pdbx_description
1 polymer ?
#
loop_
_entity_poly.entity_id
_entity_poly.type
_entity_poly.pdbx_seq_one_letter_code
_entity_poly.pdbx_strand_id
1 'polypeptide(L)'
;MWSAVKITRKDVFVAHGLKSLIAAEIGQRLEDFGIKGKVGVVTTDNAKAMTNAATTAGIRLSLNCFAHILNLSTQKVMSVSTVISMLAIIRPVVTYFRNSYLGKVVLKEKQKVWTNLITS
;
A
#
# COMPACT_ATOMS: atom_id res chain seq x y z
N MET A 1 1.39 -9.95 13.37
CA MET A 1 -0.07 -9.75 13.40
C MET A 1 -0.33 -8.31 12.99
N TRP A 2 -0.60 -8.05 11.71
CA TRP A 2 -1.04 -6.73 11.25
C TRP A 2 -2.57 -6.74 11.27
N SER A 3 -3.18 -6.17 12.31
CA SER A 3 -4.61 -5.92 12.32
C SER A 3 -4.89 -4.67 11.52
N ALA A 4 -5.10 -4.83 10.21
CA ALA A 4 -5.85 -3.86 9.43
C ALA A 4 -7.31 -3.95 9.89
N VAL A 5 -7.78 -2.92 10.60
CA VAL A 5 -9.18 -2.75 10.94
C VAL A 5 -9.97 -2.65 9.63
N LYS A 6 -10.56 -3.76 9.20
CA LYS A 6 -11.54 -3.81 8.13
C LYS A 6 -12.87 -3.29 8.66
N ILE A 7 -13.04 -1.97 8.67
CA ILE A 7 -14.38 -1.37 8.68
C ILE A 7 -14.79 -1.24 7.21
N THR A 8 -15.37 -2.32 6.67
CA THR A 8 -16.11 -2.26 5.40
C THR A 8 -17.54 -2.68 5.72
N ARG A 9 -18.42 -1.69 5.94
CA ARG A 9 -19.86 -1.90 5.72
C ARG A 9 -20.03 -2.26 4.25
N LYS A 10 -20.64 -3.40 3.97
CA LYS A 10 -20.84 -3.98 2.63
C LYS A 10 -22.11 -3.45 1.95
N ASP A 11 -22.79 -2.50 2.58
CA ASP A 11 -24.20 -2.19 2.36
C ASP A 11 -24.44 -0.90 1.56
N VAL A 12 -23.39 -0.24 1.06
CA VAL A 12 -23.50 1.00 0.25
C VAL A 12 -22.82 0.86 -1.13
N PHE A 13 -22.92 -0.32 -1.75
CA PHE A 13 -22.50 -0.51 -3.14
C PHE A 13 -23.72 -0.56 -4.07
N VAL A 14 -24.42 0.57 -4.20
CA VAL A 14 -25.46 0.73 -5.23
C VAL A 14 -25.07 1.88 -6.17
N ALA A 15 -24.63 1.47 -7.36
CA ALA A 15 -24.84 2.10 -8.68
C ALA A 15 -24.30 3.52 -9.01
N HIS A 16 -23.57 4.22 -8.15
CA HIS A 16 -22.88 5.47 -8.54
C HIS A 16 -21.35 5.30 -8.46
N GLY A 17 -20.64 5.65 -9.53
CA GLY A 17 -19.23 5.31 -9.74
C GLY A 17 -18.33 5.54 -8.52
N LEU A 18 -17.36 4.63 -8.31
CA LEU A 18 -16.50 4.50 -7.12
C LEU A 18 -16.02 5.84 -6.50
N LYS A 19 -15.75 6.86 -7.32
CA LYS A 19 -15.29 8.18 -6.89
C LYS A 19 -16.32 8.97 -6.08
N SER A 20 -17.60 8.95 -6.48
CA SER A 20 -18.67 9.70 -5.80
C SER A 20 -19.02 9.07 -4.46
N LEU A 21 -18.91 7.74 -4.35
CA LEU A 21 -19.10 7.03 -3.09
C LEU A 21 -18.00 7.37 -2.08
N ILE A 22 -16.73 7.34 -2.51
CA ILE A 22 -15.59 7.69 -1.67
C ILE A 22 -15.68 9.17 -1.25
N ALA A 23 -16.08 10.07 -2.15
CA ALA A 23 -16.27 11.49 -1.82
C ALA A 23 -17.36 11.70 -0.77
N ALA A 24 -18.49 10.99 -0.89
CA ALA A 24 -19.57 11.05 0.08
C ALA A 24 -19.12 10.53 1.46
N GLU A 25 -18.41 9.41 1.50
CA GLU A 25 -17.85 8.86 2.74
C GLU A 25 -16.85 9.84 3.39
N ILE A 26 -15.92 10.41 2.60
CA ILE A 26 -14.99 11.43 3.10
C ILE A 26 -15.78 12.62 3.68
N GLY A 27 -16.77 13.11 2.95
CA GLY A 27 -17.63 14.21 3.39
C GLY A 27 -18.32 13.90 4.71
N GLN A 28 -18.95 12.73 4.83
CA GLN A 28 -19.62 12.29 6.04
C GLN A 28 -18.65 12.20 7.23
N ARG A 29 -17.45 11.65 7.04
CA ARG A 29 -16.45 11.62 8.13
C ARG A 29 -16.03 13.02 8.55
N LEU A 30 -15.83 13.93 7.61
CA LEU A 30 -15.49 15.32 7.94
C LEU A 30 -16.63 16.00 8.72
N GLU A 31 -17.89 15.65 8.47
CA GLU A 31 -19.05 16.10 9.24
C GLU A 31 -19.09 15.47 10.64
N ASP A 32 -18.95 14.15 10.73
CA ASP A 32 -18.93 13.39 11.99
C ASP A 32 -17.89 13.95 12.98
N PHE A 33 -16.73 14.35 12.46
CA PHE A 33 -15.64 14.93 13.25
C PHE A 33 -15.75 16.46 13.42
N GLY A 34 -16.75 17.13 12.83
CA GLY A 34 -16.92 18.58 12.93
C GLY A 34 -15.79 19.40 12.30
N ILE A 35 -15.09 18.82 11.32
CA ILE A 35 -13.93 19.40 10.62
C ILE A 35 -14.20 19.68 9.13
N LYS A 36 -15.44 19.50 8.67
CA LYS A 36 -15.84 19.90 7.33
C LYS A 36 -15.55 21.39 7.09
N GLY A 37 -14.91 21.70 5.97
CA GLY A 37 -14.46 23.05 5.61
C GLY A 37 -13.19 23.53 6.32
N LYS A 38 -12.68 22.80 7.32
CA LYS A 38 -11.40 23.11 8.02
C LYS A 38 -10.21 22.38 7.39
N VAL A 39 -10.45 21.28 6.69
CA VAL A 39 -9.40 20.48 6.05
C VAL A 39 -9.01 21.10 4.71
N GLY A 40 -7.84 21.75 4.67
CA GLY A 40 -7.28 22.32 3.44
C GLY A 40 -6.50 21.31 2.59
N VAL A 41 -5.90 20.30 3.23
CA VAL A 41 -4.99 19.34 2.60
C VAL A 41 -5.26 17.93 3.13
N VAL A 42 -5.20 16.94 2.25
CA VAL A 42 -5.23 15.51 2.60
C VAL A 42 -4.07 14.80 1.93
N THR A 43 -3.57 13.71 2.53
CA THR A 43 -2.62 12.81 1.86
C THR A 43 -3.36 11.56 1.40
N THR A 44 -3.32 11.23 0.12
CA THR A 44 -3.91 10.00 -0.43
C THR A 44 -2.85 9.14 -1.09
N ASP A 45 -3.11 7.84 -1.25
CA ASP A 45 -2.42 7.12 -2.30
C ASP A 45 -2.77 7.80 -3.64
N ASN A 46 -1.80 7.94 -4.55
CA ASN A 46 -1.93 8.72 -5.80
C ASN A 46 -2.88 8.03 -6.82
N ALA A 47 -3.86 7.26 -6.35
CA ALA A 47 -4.91 6.71 -7.17
C ALA A 47 -5.80 7.86 -7.65
N LYS A 48 -6.01 7.95 -8.97
CA LYS A 48 -6.90 8.96 -9.57
C LYS A 48 -8.31 8.95 -8.98
N ALA A 49 -8.77 7.82 -8.45
CA ALA A 49 -10.06 7.75 -7.77
C ALA A 49 -10.07 8.56 -6.46
N MET A 50 -8.99 8.47 -5.68
CA MET A 50 -8.86 9.12 -4.38
C MET A 50 -8.61 10.62 -4.50
N THR A 51 -7.76 11.04 -5.44
CA THR A 51 -7.54 12.46 -5.71
C THR A 51 -8.81 13.16 -6.18
N ASN A 52 -9.57 12.53 -7.10
CA ASN A 52 -10.85 13.06 -7.54
C ASN A 52 -11.89 13.08 -6.39
N ALA A 53 -11.93 12.03 -5.57
CA ALA A 53 -12.86 11.98 -4.44
C ALA A 53 -12.57 13.07 -3.40
N ALA A 54 -11.30 13.35 -3.10
CA ALA A 54 -10.90 14.44 -2.22
C ALA A 54 -11.35 15.81 -2.76
N THR A 55 -11.16 16.05 -4.06
CA THR A 55 -11.64 17.27 -4.72
C THR A 55 -13.16 17.38 -4.66
N THR A 56 -13.89 16.30 -4.95
CA THR A 56 -15.36 16.27 -4.86
C THR A 56 -15.86 16.47 -3.43
N ALA A 57 -15.12 16.03 -2.41
CA ALA A 57 -15.41 16.27 -1.00
C ALA A 57 -15.07 17.70 -0.52
N GLY A 58 -14.57 18.56 -1.41
CA GLY A 58 -14.26 19.96 -1.10
C GLY A 58 -12.88 20.19 -0.46
N ILE A 59 -11.98 19.21 -0.52
CA ILE A 59 -10.59 19.36 -0.05
C ILE A 59 -9.76 19.98 -1.18
N ARG A 60 -9.06 21.08 -0.87
CA ARG A 60 -8.37 21.91 -1.88
C ARG A 60 -7.13 21.25 -2.48
N LEU A 61 -6.42 20.45 -1.68
CA LEU A 61 -5.17 19.84 -2.10
C LEU A 61 -5.08 18.38 -1.63
N SER A 62 -4.78 17.47 -2.56
CA SER A 62 -4.35 16.12 -2.24
C SER A 62 -2.85 15.97 -2.48
N LEU A 63 -2.11 15.66 -1.42
CA LEU A 63 -0.70 15.30 -1.46
C LEU A 63 -0.56 13.79 -1.71
N ASN A 64 0.45 13.44 -2.50
CA ASN A 64 0.77 12.05 -2.74
C ASN A 64 1.42 11.41 -1.51
N CYS A 65 0.96 10.23 -1.14
CA CYS A 65 1.59 9.43 -0.11
C CYS A 65 3.02 9.03 -0.54
N PHE A 66 4.00 9.35 0.31
CA PHE A 66 5.41 9.02 0.07
C PHE A 66 5.62 7.51 -0.19
N ALA A 67 4.94 6.65 0.56
CA ALA A 67 5.03 5.20 0.37
C ALA A 67 4.59 4.77 -1.04
N HIS A 68 3.59 5.43 -1.61
CA HIS A 68 3.14 5.15 -2.96
C HIS A 68 4.16 5.63 -4.00
N ILE A 69 4.74 6.82 -3.82
CA ILE A 69 5.81 7.34 -4.68
C ILE A 69 7.03 6.43 -4.66
N LEU A 70 7.43 5.97 -3.48
CA LEU A 70 8.52 5.00 -3.32
C LEU A 70 8.20 3.70 -4.07
N ASN A 71 7.00 3.15 -3.90
CA ASN A 71 6.58 1.94 -4.60
C ASN A 71 6.57 2.11 -6.13
N LEU A 72 6.10 3.24 -6.65
CA LEU A 72 6.16 3.53 -8.09
C LEU A 72 7.61 3.66 -8.59
N SER A 73 8.47 4.32 -7.82
CA SER A 73 9.90 4.43 -8.12
C SER A 73 10.56 3.06 -8.17
N THR A 74 10.34 2.22 -7.16
CA THR A 74 10.85 0.85 -7.12
C THR A 74 10.34 0.05 -8.31
N GLN A 75 9.05 0.10 -8.66
CA GLN A 75 8.53 -0.60 -9.84
C GLN A 75 9.22 -0.18 -11.14
N LYS A 76 9.51 1.13 -11.30
CA LYS A 76 10.29 1.61 -12.45
C LYS A 76 11.71 1.05 -12.44
N VAL A 77 12.39 1.05 -11.30
CA VAL A 77 13.74 0.45 -11.18
C VAL A 77 13.71 -1.04 -11.51
N MET A 78 12.66 -1.75 -11.11
CA MET A 78 12.50 -3.19 -11.38
C MET A 78 12.27 -3.50 -12.87
N SER A 79 12.00 -2.50 -13.71
CA SER A 79 11.92 -2.63 -15.17
C SER A 79 13.24 -2.37 -15.91
N VAL A 80 14.30 -1.98 -15.20
CA VAL A 80 15.64 -1.82 -15.80
C VAL A 80 16.19 -3.20 -16.18
N SER A 81 16.75 -3.33 -17.38
CA SER A 81 17.21 -4.62 -17.94
C SER A 81 18.14 -5.40 -16.99
N THR A 82 19.14 -4.73 -16.42
CA THR A 82 20.07 -5.33 -15.45
C THR A 82 19.34 -5.87 -14.22
N VAL A 83 18.37 -5.11 -13.69
CA VAL A 83 17.58 -5.50 -12.53
C VAL A 83 16.65 -6.66 -12.87
N ILE A 84 16.04 -6.66 -14.06
CA ILE A 84 15.22 -7.77 -14.56
C ILE A 84 16.03 -9.07 -14.60
N SER A 85 17.26 -9.04 -15.14
CA SER A 85 18.15 -10.21 -15.19
C SER A 85 18.47 -10.75 -13.79
N MET A 86 18.76 -9.86 -12.82
CA MET A 86 18.99 -10.27 -11.43
C MET A 86 17.71 -10.88 -10.80
N LEU A 87 16.56 -10.28 -11.05
CA LEU A 87 15.27 -10.77 -10.54
C LEU A 87 14.90 -12.14 -11.11
N ALA A 88 15.26 -12.43 -12.36
CA ALA A 88 15.03 -13.73 -12.99
C ALA A 88 15.76 -14.86 -12.24
N ILE A 89 16.91 -14.56 -11.62
CA ILE A 89 17.68 -15.52 -10.81
C ILE A 89 17.14 -15.60 -9.38
N ILE A 90 16.82 -14.46 -8.77
CA ILE A 90 16.43 -14.39 -7.35
C ILE A 90 15.00 -14.91 -7.11
N ARG A 91 14.05 -14.58 -8.00
CA ARG A 91 12.63 -14.92 -7.81
C ARG A 91 12.37 -16.43 -7.68
N PRO A 92 12.97 -17.32 -8.50
CA PRO A 92 12.81 -18.77 -8.33
C PRO A 92 13.32 -19.26 -6.97
N VAL A 93 14.47 -18.75 -6.51
CA VAL A 93 15.05 -19.11 -5.21
C VAL A 93 14.13 -18.69 -4.06
N VAL A 94 13.63 -17.46 -4.08
CA VAL A 94 12.66 -16.97 -3.08
C VAL A 94 11.37 -17.79 -3.13
N THR A 95 10.90 -18.14 -4.33
CA THR A 95 9.70 -18.96 -4.51
C THR A 95 9.88 -20.37 -3.93
N TYR A 96 11.04 -20.99 -4.14
CA TYR A 96 11.40 -22.27 -3.53
C TYR A 96 11.31 -22.20 -2.00
N PHE A 97 11.95 -21.21 -1.38
CA PHE A 97 11.91 -21.05 0.08
C PHE A 97 10.50 -20.72 0.60
N ARG A 98 9.69 -19.99 -0.16
CA ARG A 98 8.30 -19.69 0.21
C ARG A 98 7.41 -20.93 0.20
N ASN A 99 7.63 -21.84 -0.76
CA ASN A 99 6.74 -22.98 -1.00
C ASN A 99 7.22 -24.28 -0.34
N SER A 100 8.52 -24.46 -0.15
CA SER A 100 9.11 -25.67 0.44
C SER A 100 9.14 -25.61 1.96
N TYR A 101 8.60 -26.64 2.64
CA TYR A 101 8.72 -26.78 4.09
C TYR A 101 10.18 -26.94 4.53
N LEU A 102 10.93 -27.84 3.89
CA LEU A 102 12.36 -28.04 4.15
C LEU A 102 13.16 -26.77 3.85
N GLY A 103 12.81 -26.05 2.77
CA GLY A 103 13.43 -24.78 2.44
C GLY A 103 13.29 -23.75 3.57
N LYS A 104 12.11 -23.64 4.19
CA LYS A 104 11.89 -22.73 5.33
C LYS A 104 12.74 -23.09 6.54
N VAL A 105 12.92 -24.38 6.82
CA VAL A 105 13.76 -24.86 7.93
C VAL A 105 15.21 -24.45 7.69
N VAL A 106 15.75 -24.79 6.51
CA VAL A 106 17.13 -24.42 6.12
C VAL A 106 17.33 -22.90 6.17
N LEU A 107 16.40 -22.12 5.63
CA LEU A 107 16.49 -20.66 5.63
C LEU A 107 16.56 -20.10 7.06
N LYS A 108 15.73 -20.61 7.98
CA LYS A 108 15.73 -20.19 9.38
C LYS A 108 17.05 -20.52 10.08
N GLU A 109 17.61 -21.70 9.83
CA GLU A 109 18.90 -22.10 10.41
C GLU A 109 20.02 -21.19 9.93
N LYS A 110 20.09 -20.91 8.63
CA LYS A 110 21.09 -20.00 8.07
C LYS A 110 20.92 -18.56 8.57
N GLN A 111 19.68 -18.08 8.71
CA GLN A 111 19.41 -16.77 9.30
C GLN A 111 19.88 -16.68 10.76
N LYS A 112 19.67 -17.72 11.57
CA LYS A 112 20.18 -17.75 12.96
C LYS A 112 21.70 -17.65 13.03
N VAL A 113 22.41 -18.40 12.19
CA VAL A 113 23.88 -18.32 12.11
C VAL A 113 24.32 -16.91 11.73
N TRP A 114 23.67 -16.30 10.73
CA TRP A 114 24.00 -14.95 10.29
C TRP A 114 23.76 -13.91 11.38
N THR A 115 22.62 -13.95 12.08
CA THR A 115 22.34 -13.04 13.19
C THR A 115 23.38 -13.14 14.30
N ASN A 116 23.75 -14.36 14.69
CA ASN A 116 24.75 -14.59 15.73
C ASN A 116 26.12 -14.00 15.35
N LEU A 117 26.49 -14.00 14.06
CA LEU A 117 27.76 -13.44 13.57
C LEU A 117 27.79 -11.91 13.55
N ILE A 118 26.64 -11.23 13.45
CA ILE A 118 26.58 -9.76 13.45
C ILE A 118 26.51 -9.19 14.87
N THR A 119 25.99 -9.96 15.82
CA THR A 119 25.83 -9.55 17.22
C THR A 119 27.01 -9.96 18.12
N SER A 120 28.02 -10.64 17.57
CA SER A 120 29.28 -11.00 18.25
C SER A 120 30.35 -9.96 17.94
#